data_AF-A0A842PFB4-F1
#
_entry.id   AF-A0A842PFB4-F1
#
_cell.length_a   1.000
_cell.length_b   1.000
_cell.length_c   1.000
_cell.angle_alpha   90.00
_cell.angle_beta   90.00
_cell.angle_gamma   90.00
#
_symmetry.space_group_name_H-M   'P 1'
#
loop_
_entity.id
_entity.type
_entity.pdbx_description
1 polymer ?
#
loop_
_entity_poly.entity_id
_entity_poly.type
_entity_poly.pdbx_seq_one_letter_code
_entity_poly.pdbx_strand_id
1 'polypeptide(L)' 'TFLELAKELDMREDVFGNAKIVAIGDLTAETIREEGMKVDWVAEKSTFEDVLKEIKERA' A
#
# COMPACT_ATOMS: atom_id res chain seq x y z
N THR A 1 -2.64 14.03 5.54
CA THR A 1 -3.12 12.72 5.06
C THR A 1 -2.86 11.67 6.14
N PHE A 2 -3.34 10.43 5.97
CA PHE A 2 -3.01 9.34 6.92
C PHE A 2 -1.48 9.11 7.03
N LEU A 3 -0.76 9.17 5.91
CA LEU A 3 0.69 8.96 5.86
C LEU A 3 1.50 10.08 6.53
N GLU A 4 1.01 11.31 6.47
CA GLU A 4 1.57 12.45 7.20
C GLU A 4 1.32 12.30 8.70
N LEU A 5 0.09 11.96 9.12
CA LEU A 5 -0.23 11.74 10.53
C LEU A 5 0.61 10.61 11.13
N ALA A 6 0.75 9.49 10.42
CA ALA A 6 1.61 8.39 10.86
C ALA A 6 3.09 8.82 11.00
N LYS A 7 3.54 9.79 10.20
CA LYS A 7 4.88 10.37 10.31
C LYS A 7 5.01 11.30 11.52
N GLU A 8 4.05 12.21 11.69
CA GLU A 8 4.04 13.21 12.77
C GLU A 8 3.95 12.56 14.15
N LEU A 9 3.26 11.41 14.24
CA LEU A 9 3.14 10.62 15.46
C LEU A 9 4.30 9.64 15.68
N ASP A 10 5.29 9.60 14.78
CA ASP A 10 6.42 8.64 14.80
C ASP A 10 5.98 7.16 14.79
N MET A 11 4.85 6.87 14.15
CA MET A 11 4.22 5.54 14.10
C MET A 11 4.42 4.82 12.76
N ARG A 12 5.19 5.40 11.83
CA ARG A 12 5.34 4.82 10.48
C ARG A 12 5.86 3.39 10.52
N GLU A 13 6.87 3.12 11.33
CA GLU A 13 7.45 1.78 11.44
C GLU A 13 6.47 0.80 12.12
N ASP A 14 5.79 1.22 13.17
CA ASP A 14 4.82 0.38 13.87
C ASP A 14 3.64 -0.03 12.98
N VAL A 15 3.20 0.88 12.10
CA VAL A 15 2.06 0.65 11.20
C VAL A 15 2.48 -0.11 9.94
N PHE A 16 3.62 0.24 9.34
CA PHE A 16 3.99 -0.24 8.00
C PHE A 16 5.20 -1.16 7.96
N GLY A 17 6.02 -1.23 9.01
CA GLY A 17 7.33 -1.90 8.98
C GLY A 17 7.27 -3.38 8.59
N ASN A 18 6.20 -4.07 8.98
CA ASN A 18 5.95 -5.48 8.60
C ASN A 18 4.75 -5.65 7.65
N ALA A 19 4.10 -4.56 7.24
CA ALA A 19 2.91 -4.62 6.41
C ALA A 19 3.28 -4.89 4.95
N LYS A 20 2.48 -5.71 4.27
CA LYS A 20 2.48 -5.80 2.81
C LYS A 20 1.58 -4.70 2.25
N ILE A 21 2.12 -3.91 1.32
CA ILE A 21 1.41 -2.78 0.73
C ILE A 21 0.97 -3.16 -0.68
N VAL A 22 -0.34 -3.20 -0.90
CA VAL A 22 -0.97 -3.51 -2.19
C VAL A 22 -1.70 -2.28 -2.71
N ALA A 23 -1.38 -1.86 -3.93
CA ALA A 23 -2.08 -0.79 -4.61
C ALA A 23 -3.20 -1.35 -5.49
N ILE A 24 -4.37 -0.69 -5.50
CA ILE A 24 -5.50 -1.09 -6.34
C ILE A 24 -5.27 -0.83 -7.84
N GLY A 25 -4.27 -0.02 -8.19
CA GLY A 25 -3.89 0.24 -9.58
C GLY A 25 -2.66 1.13 -9.68
N ASP A 26 -2.17 1.35 -10.90
CA ASP A 26 -0.89 2.01 -11.17
C ASP A 26 -0.81 3.43 -10.61
N LEU A 27 -1.86 4.24 -10.80
CA LEU A 27 -1.89 5.61 -10.28
C LEU A 27 -1.75 5.64 -8.75
N THR A 28 -2.44 4.73 -8.04
CA THR A 28 -2.31 4.60 -6.60
C THR A 28 -0.90 4.15 -6.21
N ALA A 29 -0.30 3.25 -6.98
CA ALA A 29 1.06 2.79 -6.73
C ALA A 29 2.09 3.91 -6.91
N GLU A 30 1.91 4.77 -7.91
CA GLU A 30 2.74 5.96 -8.11
C GLU A 30 2.65 6.92 -6.92
N THR A 31 1.44 7.28 -6.48
CA THR A 31 1.26 8.15 -5.31
C THR A 31 1.90 7.57 -4.04
N ILE A 32 1.78 6.25 -3.81
CA ILE A 32 2.41 5.60 -2.66
C ILE A 32 3.95 5.68 -2.74
N ARG A 33 4.52 5.53 -3.93
CA ARG A 33 5.97 5.62 -4.14
C ARG A 33 6.49 7.04 -3.98
N GLU A 34 5.74 8.04 -4.42
CA GLU A 34 6.06 9.46 -4.22
C GLU A 34 6.12 9.83 -2.73
N GLU A 35 5.30 9.18 -1.90
CA GLU A 35 5.33 9.29 -0.44
C GLU A 35 6.50 8.54 0.24
N GLY A 36 7.38 7.92 -0.57
CA GLY A 36 8.58 7.22 -0.12
C GLY A 36 8.32 5.82 0.42
N MET A 37 7.13 5.26 0.19
CA MET A 37 6.80 3.89 0.61
C MET A 37 7.03 2.88 -0.53
N LYS A 38 7.31 1.63 -0.14
CA LYS A 38 7.42 0.53 -1.09
C LYS A 38 6.05 -0.09 -1.34
N VAL A 39 5.69 -0.27 -2.60
CA VAL A 39 4.53 -1.09 -3.02
C VAL A 39 5.04 -2.50 -3.31
N ASP A 40 4.48 -3.51 -2.65
CA ASP A 40 4.81 -4.92 -2.93
C ASP A 40 4.14 -5.38 -4.22
N TRP A 41 2.84 -5.12 -4.38
CA TRP A 41 2.04 -5.53 -5.54
C TRP A 41 1.06 -4.45 -6.00
N VAL A 42 0.69 -4.51 -7.27
CA VAL A 42 -0.38 -3.71 -7.86
C VAL A 42 -1.43 -4.68 -8.39
N ALA A 43 -2.70 -4.49 -8.06
CA ALA A 43 -3.79 -5.30 -8.57
C ALA A 43 -3.92 -5.14 -10.09
N GLU A 44 -4.16 -6.25 -10.79
CA GLU A 44 -4.29 -6.25 -12.26
C GLU A 44 -5.48 -5.41 -12.75
N LYS A 45 -6.56 -5.34 -11.96
CA LYS A 45 -7.68 -4.44 -12.20
C LYS A 45 -7.99 -3.65 -10.95
N SER A 46 -8.50 -2.44 -11.16
CA SER A 46 -8.93 -1.53 -10.12
C SER A 46 -10.29 -1.92 -9.51
N THR A 47 -10.43 -3.18 -9.09
CA THR A 47 -11.62 -3.70 -8.41
C THR A 47 -11.25 -4.23 -7.03
N PHE A 48 -12.24 -4.31 -6.15
CA PHE A 48 -12.02 -4.83 -4.80
C PHE A 48 -11.68 -6.32 -4.82
N GLU A 49 -12.33 -7.07 -5.70
CA GLU A 49 -12.14 -8.51 -5.86
C GLU A 49 -10.71 -8.86 -6.27
N ASP A 50 -10.10 -8.07 -7.16
CA ASP A 50 -8.74 -8.34 -7.63
C ASP A 50 -7.70 -7.98 -6.56
N VAL A 51 -7.91 -6.92 -5.78
CA VAL A 51 -7.06 -6.65 -4.61
C VAL A 51 -7.10 -7.82 -3.62
N LEU A 52 -8.29 -8.35 -3.32
CA LEU A 52 -8.43 -9.52 -2.44
C LEU A 52 -7.76 -10.76 -3.02
N LYS A 53 -7.86 -10.97 -4.34
CA LYS A 53 -7.18 -12.07 -5.03
C LYS A 53 -5.66 -11.97 -4.86
N GLU A 54 -5.08 -10.79 -5.11
CA GLU A 54 -3.63 -10.58 -4.95
C GLU A 54 -3.16 -10.85 -3.52
N ILE A 55 -3.93 -10.38 -2.52
CA ILE A 55 -3.64 -10.67 -1.11
C ILE A 55 -3.68 -12.17 -0.84
N LYS A 56 -4.71 -12.88 -1.32
CA LYS A 56 -4.88 -14.32 -1.10
C LYS A 56 -3.78 -15.16 -1.76
N GLU A 57 -3.31 -14.76 -2.94
CA GLU A 57 -2.36 -15.55 -3.74
C GLU A 57 -0.90 -15.29 -3.36
N ARG A 58 -0.59 -14.15 -2.73
CA ARG A 58 0.81 -13.71 -2.51
C ARG A 58 1.21 -13.40 -1.07
N ALA A 59 0.26 -13.34 -0.13
CA ALA A 59 0.54 -13.19 1.31
C ALA A 59 0.91 -14.55 1.96
#